data_AF-A0A6M0SAF5-F1
#
_entry.id   AF-A0A6M0SAF5-F1
#
_cell.length_a   1.000
_cell.length_b   1.000
_cell.length_c   1.000
_cell.angle_alpha   90.00
_cell.angle_beta   90.00
_cell.angle_gamma   90.00
#
_symmetry.space_group_name_H-M   'P 1'
#
loop_
_entity.id
_entity.type
_entity.pdbx_description
1 polymer ?
#
loop_
_entity_poly.entity_id
_entity_poly.type
_entity_poly.pdbx_seq_one_letter_code
_entity_poly.pdbx_strand_id
1 'polypeptide(L)'
;MTDTPKRRQDKPGWAYDIEGYAIAQEPLLRTIKYSGKEVGIVTRCRYDAEVLNAPQMLFIDIDLGDPRYEDGCFVKTEKEALDGLRDAVKSPMKWLPKYGFSIERDQWIDRHRRGLGFRVYRTAGGLRYICTTHQWRAGRDFEDDLMRFVYTDYRYRRICRSQQTFRVRLTPKPWRIRQEYIEHFGRGEWRNKSGEGIARTAKYVTTVGSDMVLPEFGDLLSVHDSTTLALMDRGVKTYLA
;
A
#
# COMPACT_ATOMS: atom_id res chain seq x y z
N MET A 1 -23.44 17.57 -18.58
CA MET A 1 -23.79 16.75 -17.41
C MET A 1 -22.71 15.70 -17.26
N THR A 2 -21.74 15.94 -16.39
CA THR A 2 -20.63 15.02 -16.13
C THR A 2 -21.14 13.88 -15.28
N ASP A 3 -21.21 12.70 -15.86
CA ASP A 3 -21.60 11.46 -15.19
C ASP A 3 -20.48 11.06 -14.22
N THR A 4 -20.51 11.64 -13.01
CA THR A 4 -19.67 11.22 -11.90
C THR A 4 -20.04 9.77 -11.62
N PRO A 5 -19.13 8.79 -11.76
CA PRO A 5 -19.49 7.39 -11.56
C PRO A 5 -20.01 7.24 -10.14
N LYS A 6 -21.33 6.97 -10.02
CA LYS A 6 -21.98 6.69 -8.75
C LYS A 6 -21.18 5.60 -8.05
N ARG A 7 -20.59 5.96 -6.91
CA ARG A 7 -19.86 5.06 -6.02
C ARG A 7 -20.76 3.84 -5.78
N ARG A 8 -20.38 2.66 -6.28
CA ARG A 8 -21.09 1.43 -5.93
C ARG A 8 -21.15 1.31 -4.40
N GLN A 9 -22.37 1.28 -3.89
CA GLN A 9 -22.75 1.39 -2.50
C GLN A 9 -22.68 0.00 -1.83
N ASP A 10 -21.69 -0.81 -2.19
CA ASP A 10 -21.62 -2.25 -1.86
C ASP A 10 -20.53 -2.53 -0.80
N LYS A 11 -20.14 -1.53 -0.01
CA LYS A 11 -19.07 -1.66 1.00
C LYS A 11 -19.69 -1.83 2.38
N PRO A 12 -19.40 -2.91 3.11
CA PRO A 12 -19.85 -3.02 4.49
C PRO A 12 -19.21 -1.92 5.36
N GLY A 13 -20.01 -1.25 6.19
CA GLY A 13 -19.53 -0.16 7.06
C GLY A 13 -18.40 -0.60 7.99
N TRP A 14 -18.43 -1.85 8.45
CA TRP A 14 -17.40 -2.45 9.30
C TRP A 14 -16.04 -2.65 8.62
N ALA A 15 -15.95 -2.66 7.28
CA ALA A 15 -14.73 -3.05 6.57
C ALA A 15 -13.54 -2.10 6.80
N TYR A 16 -13.80 -0.87 7.24
CA TYR A 16 -12.79 0.16 7.50
C TYR A 16 -12.82 0.69 8.93
N ASP A 17 -13.54 0.02 9.83
CA ASP A 17 -13.47 0.37 11.23
C ASP A 17 -12.09 -0.03 11.77
N ILE A 18 -11.38 0.97 12.30
CA ILE A 18 -10.01 0.86 12.81
C ILE A 18 -10.04 0.69 14.34
N GLU A 19 -11.15 1.03 14.99
CA GLU A 19 -11.29 0.88 16.44
C GLU A 19 -11.31 -0.61 16.80
N GLY A 20 -10.38 -1.03 17.67
CA GLY A 20 -10.23 -2.43 18.09
C GLY A 20 -9.62 -3.39 17.06
N TYR A 21 -9.18 -2.91 15.88
CA TYR A 21 -8.65 -3.78 14.82
C TYR A 21 -7.14 -4.06 14.96
N ALA A 22 -6.79 -5.24 15.46
CA ALA A 22 -5.40 -5.68 15.63
C ALA A 22 -5.00 -6.75 14.60
N ILE A 23 -3.82 -6.60 13.97
CA ILE A 23 -3.25 -7.64 13.08
C ILE A 23 -3.13 -8.98 13.80
N ALA A 24 -2.90 -8.97 15.11
CA ALA A 24 -2.82 -10.19 15.92
C ALA A 24 -4.08 -11.08 15.83
N GLN A 25 -5.21 -10.53 15.38
CA GLN A 25 -6.45 -11.28 15.14
C GLN A 25 -6.57 -11.81 13.70
N GLU A 26 -5.72 -11.35 12.77
CA GLU A 26 -5.71 -11.80 11.39
C GLU A 26 -5.01 -13.17 11.28
N PRO A 27 -5.62 -14.17 10.61
CA PRO A 27 -4.96 -15.45 10.37
C PRO A 27 -3.65 -15.27 9.60
N LEU A 28 -2.57 -15.87 10.11
CA LEU A 28 -1.28 -15.95 9.43
C LEU A 28 -1.37 -16.98 8.28
N LEU A 29 -1.09 -16.55 7.06
CA LEU A 29 -1.09 -17.41 5.88
C LEU A 29 0.32 -17.84 5.48
N ARG A 30 1.29 -16.92 5.59
CA ARG A 30 2.67 -17.16 5.16
C ARG A 30 3.64 -16.26 5.93
N THR A 31 4.80 -16.80 6.30
CA THR A 31 5.96 -16.02 6.74
C THR A 31 6.96 -15.88 5.61
N ILE A 32 7.56 -14.69 5.47
CA ILE A 32 8.60 -14.38 4.49
C ILE A 32 9.89 -14.09 5.25
N LYS A 33 10.97 -14.78 4.88
CA LYS A 33 12.25 -14.71 5.57
C LYS A 33 13.37 -14.32 4.62
N TYR A 34 14.32 -13.53 5.12
CA TYR A 34 15.59 -13.28 4.45
C TYR A 34 16.73 -13.60 5.43
N SER A 35 17.71 -14.39 5.00
CA SER A 35 18.85 -14.81 5.83
C SER A 35 18.42 -15.39 7.19
N GLY A 36 17.36 -16.21 7.17
CA GLY A 36 16.79 -16.86 8.36
C GLY A 36 15.94 -15.97 9.27
N LYS A 37 15.89 -14.65 9.04
CA LYS A 37 15.09 -13.70 9.83
C LYS A 37 13.77 -13.40 9.12
N GLU A 38 12.69 -13.24 9.89
CA GLU A 38 11.41 -12.77 9.36
C GLU A 38 11.53 -11.31 8.90
N VAL A 39 11.12 -11.05 7.66
CA VAL A 39 11.10 -9.72 7.05
C VAL A 39 9.68 -9.26 6.69
N GLY A 40 8.72 -10.18 6.68
CA GLY A 40 7.30 -9.88 6.53
C GLY A 40 6.42 -11.11 6.63
N ILE A 41 5.11 -10.87 6.68
CA ILE A 41 4.09 -11.91 6.78
C ILE A 41 2.93 -11.61 5.82
N VAL A 42 2.26 -12.65 5.34
CA VAL A 42 0.97 -12.53 4.67
C VAL A 42 -0.11 -12.97 5.63
N THR A 43 -1.09 -12.11 5.85
CA THR A 43 -2.25 -12.36 6.71
C THR A 43 -3.54 -12.26 5.91
N ARG A 44 -4.64 -12.69 6.51
CA ARG A 44 -5.99 -12.54 5.98
C ARG A 44 -6.76 -11.50 6.78
N CYS A 45 -7.12 -10.40 6.14
CA CYS A 45 -7.83 -9.31 6.83
C CYS A 45 -9.31 -9.64 7.05
N ARG A 46 -10.01 -8.81 7.83
CA ARG A 46 -11.42 -8.99 8.18
C ARG A 46 -12.41 -9.12 7.01
N TYR A 47 -12.05 -8.63 5.83
CA TYR A 47 -12.87 -8.78 4.61
C TYR A 47 -12.25 -9.79 3.63
N ASP A 48 -11.50 -10.76 4.15
CA ASP A 48 -10.97 -11.92 3.41
C ASP A 48 -9.99 -11.58 2.27
N ALA A 49 -9.37 -10.40 2.32
CA ALA A 49 -8.26 -10.08 1.43
C ALA A 49 -6.93 -10.51 2.05
N GLU A 50 -6.03 -11.02 1.23
CA GLU A 50 -4.65 -11.27 1.63
C GLU A 50 -3.91 -9.94 1.71
N VAL A 51 -3.15 -9.77 2.78
CA VAL A 51 -2.39 -8.56 3.06
C VAL A 51 -0.96 -8.93 3.39
N LEU A 52 -0.03 -8.37 2.63
CA LEU A 52 1.38 -8.40 2.96
C LEU A 52 1.66 -7.32 4.01
N ASN A 53 2.30 -7.70 5.11
CA ASN A 53 2.73 -6.82 6.17
C ASN A 53 4.26 -6.91 6.27
N ALA A 54 4.94 -5.77 6.19
CA ALA A 54 6.40 -5.69 6.29
C ALA A 54 6.77 -4.49 7.17
N PRO A 55 7.38 -4.71 8.35
CA PRO A 55 7.68 -3.61 9.27
C PRO A 55 8.77 -2.66 8.74
N GLN A 56 9.59 -3.12 7.79
CA GLN A 56 10.74 -2.38 7.27
C GLN A 56 10.64 -1.96 5.80
N MET A 57 9.67 -2.51 5.04
CA MET A 57 9.49 -2.16 3.62
C MET A 57 8.32 -1.20 3.48
N LEU A 58 8.61 0.05 3.11
CA LEU A 58 7.60 1.09 3.01
C LEU A 58 6.69 0.86 1.80
N PHE A 59 5.41 0.60 2.08
CA PHE A 59 4.32 0.67 1.13
C PHE A 59 3.52 1.95 1.36
N ILE A 60 3.07 2.60 0.30
CA ILE A 60 2.25 3.80 0.33
C ILE A 60 1.08 3.61 -0.62
N ASP A 61 -0.15 3.52 -0.10
CA ASP A 61 -1.38 3.50 -0.90
C ASP A 61 -1.94 4.93 -1.01
N ILE A 62 -2.11 5.41 -2.25
CA ILE A 62 -2.70 6.70 -2.58
C ILE A 62 -4.02 6.44 -3.29
N ASP A 63 -5.11 6.92 -2.70
CA ASP A 63 -6.42 6.93 -3.37
C ASP A 63 -6.59 8.27 -4.10
N LEU A 64 -6.98 8.23 -5.37
CA LEU A 64 -7.24 9.43 -6.17
C LEU A 64 -8.68 9.93 -5.92
N GLY A 65 -8.84 11.23 -5.74
CA GLY A 65 -10.13 11.91 -5.63
C GLY A 65 -10.67 12.07 -4.21
N ASP A 66 -11.56 13.08 -4.08
CA ASP A 66 -12.30 13.61 -2.91
C ASP A 66 -11.66 13.40 -1.52
N PRO A 67 -11.13 14.47 -0.87
CA PRO A 67 -10.57 14.37 0.48
C PRO A 67 -11.60 13.78 1.44
N ARG A 68 -11.43 12.50 1.77
CA ARG A 68 -12.28 11.80 2.75
C ARG A 68 -12.16 12.40 4.16
N TYR A 69 -11.15 13.26 4.37
CA TYR A 69 -10.75 13.84 5.63
C TYR A 69 -10.21 15.26 5.42
N GLU A 70 -10.41 16.12 6.43
CA GLU A 70 -9.94 17.51 6.46
C GLU A 70 -8.43 17.65 6.74
N ASP A 71 -7.65 16.57 6.63
CA ASP A 71 -6.19 16.63 6.87
C ASP A 71 -5.41 17.22 5.68
N GLY A 72 -6.11 17.58 4.59
CA GLY A 72 -5.55 18.21 3.39
C GLY A 72 -4.66 17.29 2.55
N CYS A 73 -4.57 15.99 2.90
CA CYS A 73 -3.65 15.04 2.31
C CYS A 73 -4.31 14.27 1.15
N PHE A 74 -4.54 14.93 0.02
CA PHE A 74 -5.21 14.32 -1.15
C PHE A 74 -4.64 14.81 -2.49
N VAL A 75 -4.85 14.01 -3.52
CA VAL A 75 -4.52 14.31 -4.92
C VAL A 75 -5.70 13.95 -5.82
N LYS A 76 -5.92 14.75 -6.87
CA LYS A 76 -7.03 14.51 -7.81
C LYS A 76 -6.60 13.60 -8.94
N THR A 77 -5.36 13.73 -9.39
CA THR A 77 -4.87 13.05 -10.59
C THR A 77 -3.65 12.19 -10.33
N GLU A 78 -3.48 11.16 -11.16
CA GLU A 78 -2.27 10.32 -11.19
C GLU A 78 -1.00 11.15 -11.45
N LYS A 79 -1.11 12.19 -12.29
CA LYS A 79 0.00 13.10 -12.60
C LYS A 79 0.47 13.86 -11.36
N GLU A 80 -0.46 14.47 -10.62
CA GLU A 80 -0.14 15.20 -9.38
C GLU A 80 0.55 14.28 -8.36
N ALA A 81 0.03 13.07 -8.18
CA ALA A 81 0.61 12.08 -7.28
C ALA A 81 2.05 11.69 -7.68
N LEU A 82 2.29 11.46 -8.97
CA LEU A 82 3.62 11.13 -9.51
C LEU A 82 4.59 12.30 -9.41
N ASP A 83 4.14 13.53 -9.66
CA ASP A 83 4.96 14.73 -9.55
C ASP A 83 5.35 14.99 -8.09
N GLY A 84 4.42 14.77 -7.14
CA GLY A 84 4.72 14.80 -5.71
C GLY A 84 5.77 13.77 -5.29
N LEU A 85 5.67 12.52 -5.77
CA LEU A 85 6.69 11.50 -5.52
C LEU A 85 8.05 11.87 -6.11
N ARG A 86 8.08 12.41 -7.33
CA ARG A 86 9.32 12.87 -7.97
C ARG A 86 9.96 14.01 -7.19
N ASP A 87 9.17 14.96 -6.69
CA ASP A 87 9.69 16.04 -5.84
C ASP A 87 10.22 15.48 -4.52
N ALA A 88 9.53 14.51 -3.92
CA ALA A 88 9.98 13.86 -2.69
C ALA A 88 11.34 13.16 -2.86
N VAL A 89 11.53 12.46 -3.98
CA VAL A 89 12.78 11.77 -4.30
C VAL A 89 13.91 12.75 -4.66
N LYS A 90 13.61 13.79 -5.44
CA LYS A 90 14.61 14.78 -5.88
C LYS A 90 15.01 15.76 -4.78
N SER A 91 14.12 16.05 -3.84
CA SER A 91 14.30 17.07 -2.82
C SER A 91 13.87 16.54 -1.45
N PRO A 92 14.58 15.52 -0.92
CA PRO A 92 14.21 14.89 0.34
C PRO A 92 14.09 15.89 1.50
N MET A 93 14.94 16.92 1.50
CA MET A 93 14.93 18.01 2.48
C MET A 93 13.60 18.75 2.63
N LYS A 94 12.68 18.69 1.65
CA LYS A 94 11.38 19.40 1.71
C LYS A 94 10.40 18.79 2.70
N TRP A 95 10.51 17.48 2.92
CA TRP A 95 9.59 16.73 3.78
C TRP A 95 10.27 16.15 5.02
N LEU A 96 11.59 16.32 5.18
CA LEU A 96 12.23 16.05 6.46
C LEU A 96 11.65 16.98 7.54
N PRO A 97 11.49 16.50 8.78
CA PRO A 97 11.05 17.33 9.89
C PRO A 97 11.90 18.59 9.99
N LYS A 98 11.25 19.76 9.96
CA LYS A 98 11.92 21.07 10.06
C LYS A 98 12.36 21.40 11.49
N TYR A 99 11.83 20.70 12.49
CA TYR A 99 12.08 20.92 13.91
C TYR A 99 12.46 19.59 14.59
N GLY A 100 13.62 19.57 15.26
CA GLY A 100 14.21 18.37 15.87
C GLY A 100 15.70 18.27 15.53
N PHE A 101 16.57 18.32 16.53
CA PHE A 101 18.00 18.52 16.40
C PHE A 101 18.74 17.41 15.61
N SER A 102 19.45 17.86 14.57
CA SER A 102 20.53 17.30 13.72
C SER A 102 20.79 15.79 13.63
N ILE A 103 20.84 14.99 14.70
CA ILE A 103 21.39 13.62 14.62
C ILE A 103 20.47 12.68 13.82
N GLU A 104 19.17 12.64 14.11
CA GLU A 104 18.27 11.73 13.38
C GLU A 104 18.14 12.13 11.91
N ARG A 105 18.18 13.43 11.62
CA ARG A 105 18.15 13.98 10.26
C ARG A 105 19.43 13.63 9.49
N ASP A 106 20.59 13.85 10.09
CA ASP A 106 21.87 13.62 9.42
C ASP A 106 22.14 12.11 9.29
N GLN A 107 21.76 11.29 10.28
CA GLN A 107 21.71 9.83 10.16
C GLN A 107 20.70 9.36 9.12
N TRP A 108 19.57 10.05 8.97
CA TRP A 108 18.63 9.73 7.90
C TRP A 108 19.25 10.04 6.54
N ILE A 109 19.81 11.24 6.36
CA ILE A 109 20.49 11.65 5.13
C ILE A 109 21.60 10.67 4.79
N ASP A 110 22.45 10.30 5.75
CA ASP A 110 23.55 9.36 5.49
C ASP A 110 23.04 7.95 5.17
N ARG A 111 22.02 7.45 5.91
CA ARG A 111 21.36 6.18 5.59
C ARG A 111 20.68 6.18 4.21
N HIS A 112 20.19 7.33 3.77
CA HIS A 112 19.37 7.47 2.56
C HIS A 112 20.05 8.17 1.38
N ARG A 113 21.36 8.45 1.52
CA ARG A 113 22.20 9.04 0.46
C ARG A 113 22.30 8.16 -0.79
N ARG A 114 21.92 6.87 -0.69
CA ARG A 114 21.97 5.87 -1.76
C ARG A 114 20.93 6.09 -2.87
N GLY A 115 20.22 7.21 -2.85
CA GLY A 115 19.22 7.56 -3.85
C GLY A 115 17.92 6.83 -3.54
N LEU A 116 16.92 7.58 -3.08
CA LEU A 116 15.57 7.04 -2.90
C LEU A 116 15.07 6.43 -4.22
N GLY A 117 14.39 5.31 -4.10
CA GLY A 117 13.90 4.52 -5.22
C GLY A 117 12.58 3.87 -4.88
N PHE A 118 11.58 4.11 -5.72
CA PHE A 118 10.22 3.62 -5.57
C PHE A 118 9.75 2.94 -6.84
N ARG A 119 9.19 1.73 -6.71
CA ARG A 119 8.33 1.16 -7.74
C ARG A 119 6.92 1.68 -7.58
N VAL A 120 6.32 2.10 -8.68
CA VAL A 120 4.97 2.66 -8.74
C VAL A 120 4.03 1.70 -9.45
N TYR A 121 2.89 1.48 -8.83
CA TYR A 121 1.84 0.60 -9.34
C TYR A 121 0.50 1.32 -9.40
N ARG A 122 -0.30 1.06 -10.43
CA ARG A 122 -1.69 1.47 -10.53
C ARG A 122 -2.56 0.46 -9.79
N THR A 123 -3.43 0.93 -8.90
CA THR A 123 -4.46 0.13 -8.24
C THR A 123 -5.84 0.59 -8.71
N ALA A 124 -6.93 -0.12 -8.39
CA ALA A 124 -8.26 0.38 -8.71
C ALA A 124 -8.63 1.69 -7.97
N GLY A 125 -7.97 2.02 -6.87
CA GLY A 125 -8.23 3.25 -6.08
C GLY A 125 -7.35 4.45 -6.46
N GLY A 126 -6.16 4.19 -7.01
CA GLY A 126 -5.18 5.22 -7.30
C GLY A 126 -3.82 4.60 -7.56
N LEU A 127 -2.81 4.99 -6.79
CA LEU A 127 -1.44 4.50 -6.92
C LEU A 127 -0.98 3.77 -5.66
N ARG A 128 0.07 2.99 -5.84
CA ARG A 128 0.82 2.34 -4.78
C ARG A 128 2.30 2.55 -5.03
N TYR A 129 3.00 3.05 -4.03
CA TYR A 129 4.45 3.17 -4.07
C TYR A 129 5.07 2.14 -3.13
N ILE A 130 6.16 1.53 -3.60
CA ILE A 130 6.93 0.57 -2.83
C ILE A 130 8.37 1.06 -2.83
N CYS A 131 8.87 1.46 -1.66
CA CYS A 131 10.28 1.82 -1.53
C CYS A 131 11.12 0.55 -1.56
N THR A 132 12.06 0.46 -2.49
CA THR A 132 12.90 -0.73 -2.68
C THR A 132 14.33 -0.53 -2.18
N THR A 133 14.69 0.67 -1.77
CA THR A 133 16.09 1.10 -1.59
C THR A 133 16.50 1.31 -0.13
N HIS A 134 15.54 1.39 0.79
CA HIS A 134 15.79 1.77 2.18
C HIS A 134 14.90 1.03 3.15
N GLN A 135 15.45 0.71 4.32
CA GLN A 135 14.69 0.21 5.46
C GLN A 135 14.03 1.36 6.22
N TRP A 136 12.75 1.17 6.49
CA TRP A 136 11.90 2.10 7.22
C TRP A 136 11.47 1.52 8.56
N ARG A 137 10.81 2.32 9.39
CA ARG A 137 10.16 1.82 10.62
C ARG A 137 8.75 2.38 10.71
N ALA A 138 7.76 1.51 10.55
CA ALA A 138 6.37 1.90 10.66
C ALA A 138 6.06 2.52 12.04
N GLY A 139 5.21 3.54 12.06
CA GLY A 139 4.68 4.15 13.27
C GLY A 139 5.55 5.22 13.95
N ARG A 140 6.62 5.65 13.28
CA ARG A 140 7.42 6.82 13.65
C ARG A 140 6.87 8.08 12.94
N ASP A 141 7.04 9.25 13.56
CA ASP A 141 6.52 10.51 13.01
C ASP A 141 7.23 10.92 11.70
N PHE A 142 8.52 10.58 11.59
CA PHE A 142 9.32 10.85 10.39
C PHE A 142 8.74 10.20 9.11
N GLU A 143 8.36 8.93 9.21
CA GLU A 143 7.70 8.19 8.13
C GLU A 143 6.31 8.76 7.80
N ASP A 144 5.61 9.28 8.80
CA ASP A 144 4.34 9.98 8.60
C ASP A 144 4.50 11.26 7.77
N ASP A 145 5.57 12.03 7.99
CA ASP A 145 5.84 13.26 7.22
C ASP A 145 6.05 12.99 5.73
N LEU A 146 6.87 11.98 5.38
CA LEU A 146 7.00 11.55 3.98
C LEU A 146 5.65 11.10 3.42
N MET A 147 4.93 10.25 4.14
CA MET A 147 3.64 9.74 3.70
C MET A 147 2.64 10.88 3.46
N ARG A 148 2.62 11.91 4.32
CA ARG A 148 1.79 13.11 4.13
C ARG A 148 2.23 13.92 2.91
N PHE A 149 3.53 14.11 2.74
CA PHE A 149 4.07 14.84 1.61
C PHE A 149 3.69 14.23 0.26
N VAL A 150 3.61 12.89 0.19
CA VAL A 150 3.19 12.17 -1.02
C VAL A 150 1.71 11.78 -1.01
N TYR A 151 0.88 12.46 -0.21
CA TYR A 151 -0.58 12.36 -0.25
C TYR A 151 -1.15 10.99 0.13
N THR A 152 -0.46 10.27 1.01
CA THR A 152 -0.91 8.96 1.51
C THR A 152 -2.23 9.09 2.28
N ASP A 153 -3.12 8.12 2.08
CA ASP A 153 -4.42 8.09 2.76
C ASP A 153 -4.31 8.15 4.30
N TYR A 154 -5.11 9.02 4.92
CA TYR A 154 -5.16 9.20 6.38
C TYR A 154 -5.43 7.89 7.15
N ARG A 155 -6.39 7.07 6.70
CA ARG A 155 -6.71 5.79 7.37
C ARG A 155 -5.54 4.84 7.28
N TYR A 156 -4.89 4.78 6.11
CA TYR A 156 -3.67 4.01 5.90
C TYR A 156 -2.55 4.42 6.85
N ARG A 157 -2.29 5.72 7.01
CA ARG A 157 -1.27 6.21 7.96
C ARG A 157 -1.59 5.80 9.39
N ARG A 158 -2.86 5.95 9.81
CA ARG A 158 -3.31 5.54 11.16
C ARG A 158 -3.15 4.06 11.42
N ILE A 159 -3.55 3.20 10.47
CA ILE A 159 -3.44 1.75 10.66
C ILE A 159 -1.97 1.31 10.71
N CYS A 160 -1.10 1.87 9.86
CA CYS A 160 0.33 1.56 9.90
C CYS A 160 0.96 1.96 11.24
N ARG A 161 0.56 3.12 11.78
CA ARG A 161 1.00 3.57 13.11
C ARG A 161 0.48 2.68 14.22
N SER A 162 -0.81 2.36 14.24
CA SER A 162 -1.39 1.52 15.29
C SER A 162 -0.84 0.09 15.27
N GLN A 163 -0.50 -0.43 14.10
CA GLN A 163 -0.11 -1.82 13.92
C GLN A 163 1.41 -2.00 13.79
N GLN A 164 2.18 -0.90 13.83
CA GLN A 164 3.65 -0.89 13.72
C GLN A 164 4.17 -1.69 12.51
N THR A 165 3.45 -1.63 11.39
CA THR A 165 3.85 -2.28 10.14
C THR A 165 3.31 -1.53 8.93
N PHE A 166 4.04 -1.58 7.80
CA PHE A 166 3.48 -1.17 6.51
C PHE A 166 2.72 -2.35 5.93
N ARG A 167 1.56 -2.08 5.34
CA ARG A 167 0.69 -3.16 4.89
C ARG A 167 0.08 -2.91 3.52
N VAL A 168 -0.11 -3.96 2.75
CA VAL A 168 -0.51 -3.81 1.36
C VAL A 168 -1.35 -5.00 0.91
N ARG A 169 -2.53 -4.73 0.35
CA ARG A 169 -3.41 -5.81 -0.17
C ARG A 169 -2.76 -6.49 -1.37
N LEU A 170 -2.71 -7.82 -1.32
CA LEU A 170 -2.29 -8.68 -2.42
C LEU A 170 -3.46 -9.10 -3.30
N THR A 171 -4.63 -9.33 -2.72
CA THR A 171 -5.87 -9.67 -3.44
C THR A 171 -6.85 -8.48 -3.48
N PRO A 172 -7.74 -8.42 -4.49
CA PRO A 172 -8.69 -7.32 -4.62
C PRO A 172 -9.71 -7.32 -3.49
N LYS A 173 -10.41 -6.20 -3.33
CA LYS A 173 -11.55 -6.14 -2.41
C LYS A 173 -12.68 -7.01 -2.98
N PRO A 174 -13.29 -7.92 -2.20
CA PRO A 174 -14.32 -8.82 -2.71
C PRO A 174 -15.46 -8.13 -3.47
N TRP A 175 -15.98 -7.01 -2.95
CA TRP A 175 -17.05 -6.24 -3.61
C TRP A 175 -16.63 -5.57 -4.93
N ARG A 176 -15.33 -5.41 -5.21
CA ARG A 176 -14.85 -4.89 -6.52
C ARG A 176 -14.83 -5.97 -7.59
N ILE A 177 -14.75 -7.23 -7.18
CA ILE A 177 -14.82 -8.42 -8.05
C ILE A 177 -16.13 -9.17 -7.85
N ARG A 178 -17.17 -8.46 -7.39
CA ARG A 178 -18.55 -8.97 -7.28
C ARG A 178 -18.67 -10.34 -6.59
N GLN A 179 -17.72 -10.65 -5.71
CA GLN A 179 -17.80 -11.86 -4.89
C GLN A 179 -19.04 -11.76 -4.00
N GLU A 180 -19.70 -12.89 -3.80
CA GLU A 180 -20.85 -12.97 -2.89
C GLU A 180 -20.35 -13.24 -1.48
N TYR A 181 -20.83 -12.46 -0.52
CA TYR A 181 -20.59 -12.71 0.88
C TYR A 181 -21.60 -13.73 1.40
N ILE A 182 -21.10 -14.84 1.90
CA ILE A 182 -21.88 -15.90 2.52
C ILE A 182 -21.55 -15.88 4.01
N GLU A 183 -22.57 -15.61 4.82
CA GLU A 183 -22.45 -15.64 6.27
C GLU A 183 -22.72 -17.07 6.78
N HIS A 184 -21.73 -17.63 7.48
CA HIS A 184 -21.84 -18.87 8.24
C HIS A 184 -21.89 -18.54 9.73
N PHE A 185 -22.35 -19.49 10.57
CA PHE A 185 -22.25 -19.35 12.02
C PHE A 185 -20.80 -19.10 12.46
N GLY A 186 -20.53 -17.87 12.90
CA GLY A 186 -19.21 -17.42 13.39
C GLY A 186 -18.15 -17.11 12.33
N ARG A 187 -18.46 -17.16 11.02
CA ARG A 187 -17.50 -16.77 9.96
C ARG A 187 -18.18 -16.27 8.69
N GLY A 188 -17.57 -15.32 7.99
CA GLY A 188 -17.94 -14.93 6.64
C GLY A 188 -17.05 -15.58 5.59
N GLU A 189 -17.58 -15.86 4.41
CA GLU A 189 -16.85 -16.39 3.25
C GLU A 189 -17.18 -15.55 2.02
N TRP A 190 -16.18 -15.22 1.19
CA TRP A 190 -16.42 -14.58 -0.11
C TRP A 190 -16.24 -15.59 -1.25
N ARG A 191 -17.24 -15.72 -2.13
CA ARG A 191 -17.18 -16.64 -3.29
C ARG A 191 -17.19 -15.89 -4.62
N ASN A 192 -16.31 -16.32 -5.52
CA ASN A 192 -16.31 -15.84 -6.91
C ASN A 192 -17.60 -16.22 -7.62
N LYS A 193 -18.16 -15.32 -8.42
CA LYS A 193 -19.17 -15.69 -9.41
C LYS A 193 -18.49 -16.37 -10.60
N SER A 194 -19.10 -17.43 -11.12
CA SER A 194 -18.61 -18.14 -12.30
C SER A 194 -18.48 -17.21 -13.52
N GLY A 195 -17.38 -17.32 -14.26
CA GLY A 195 -17.19 -16.61 -15.54
C GLY A 195 -16.53 -15.24 -15.47
N GLU A 196 -16.03 -14.81 -14.32
CA GLU A 196 -15.27 -13.55 -14.21
C GLU A 196 -13.80 -13.72 -14.65
N GLY A 197 -13.27 -12.71 -15.36
CA GLY A 197 -11.88 -12.68 -15.81
C GLY A 197 -10.88 -12.54 -14.66
N ILE A 198 -9.59 -12.57 -14.96
CA ILE A 198 -8.55 -12.46 -13.93
C ILE A 198 -8.50 -11.03 -13.37
N ALA A 199 -8.80 -10.88 -12.09
CA ALA A 199 -8.73 -9.62 -11.37
C ALA A 199 -7.28 -9.29 -10.98
N ARG A 200 -6.82 -8.11 -11.41
CA ARG A 200 -5.47 -7.60 -11.11
C ARG A 200 -5.57 -6.57 -9.98
N THR A 201 -4.88 -6.80 -8.87
CA THR A 201 -4.90 -5.88 -7.71
C THR A 201 -4.03 -4.64 -7.95
N ALA A 202 -2.91 -4.81 -8.65
CA ALA A 202 -1.97 -3.76 -8.95
C ALA A 202 -1.34 -3.99 -10.33
N LYS A 203 -0.95 -2.92 -11.03
CA LYS A 203 -0.22 -2.99 -12.30
C LYS A 203 1.01 -2.11 -12.23
N TYR A 204 2.19 -2.63 -12.52
CA TYR A 204 3.40 -1.82 -12.55
C TYR A 204 3.29 -0.70 -13.59
N VAL A 205 3.71 0.51 -13.20
CA VAL A 205 3.66 1.72 -14.01
C VAL A 205 5.06 2.17 -14.37
N THR A 206 5.89 2.44 -13.36
CA THR A 206 7.24 2.99 -13.52
C THR A 206 8.06 2.81 -12.25
N THR A 207 9.36 3.07 -12.35
CA THR A 207 10.22 3.37 -11.20
C THR A 207 10.45 4.88 -11.12
N VAL A 208 10.52 5.43 -9.92
CA VAL A 208 10.94 6.82 -9.64
C VAL A 208 12.16 6.79 -8.73
N GLY A 209 13.25 7.42 -9.16
CA GLY A 209 14.53 7.38 -8.46
C GLY A 209 15.36 6.15 -8.82
N SER A 210 16.09 5.61 -7.85
CA SER A 210 16.91 4.40 -8.04
C SER A 210 16.04 3.15 -8.26
N ASP A 211 16.49 2.26 -9.14
CA ASP A 211 15.85 0.98 -9.43
C ASP A 211 16.40 -0.19 -8.59
N MET A 212 17.37 0.10 -7.72
CA MET A 212 17.94 -0.85 -6.77
C MET A 212 16.84 -1.44 -5.87
N VAL A 213 16.95 -2.74 -5.64
CA VAL A 213 16.15 -3.46 -4.66
C VAL A 213 17.11 -4.02 -3.60
N LEU A 214 16.91 -3.63 -2.33
CA LEU A 214 17.64 -4.21 -1.22
C LEU A 214 17.38 -5.73 -1.18
N PRO A 215 18.41 -6.58 -0.97
CA PRO A 215 18.24 -8.03 -0.99
C PRO A 215 17.14 -8.56 -0.08
N GLU A 216 16.99 -7.99 1.12
CA GLU A 216 15.95 -8.35 2.08
C GLU A 216 14.52 -8.05 1.61
N PHE A 217 14.36 -7.21 0.59
CA PHE A 217 13.08 -6.86 -0.01
C PHE A 217 12.74 -7.70 -1.25
N GLY A 218 13.69 -8.48 -1.78
CA GLY A 218 13.50 -9.26 -2.99
C GLY A 218 12.28 -10.19 -2.92
N ASP A 219 12.18 -10.99 -1.86
CA ASP A 219 11.07 -11.93 -1.66
C ASP A 219 9.74 -11.22 -1.35
N LEU A 220 9.78 -10.13 -0.59
CA LEU A 220 8.59 -9.32 -0.32
C LEU A 220 8.02 -8.73 -1.61
N LEU A 221 8.90 -8.19 -2.45
CA LEU A 221 8.54 -7.61 -3.74
C LEU A 221 8.05 -8.69 -4.72
N SER A 222 8.69 -9.84 -4.74
CA SER A 222 8.26 -11.00 -5.55
C SER A 222 6.87 -11.48 -5.15
N VAL A 223 6.59 -11.61 -3.84
CA VAL A 223 5.25 -11.93 -3.34
C VAL A 223 4.23 -10.87 -3.74
N HIS A 224 4.56 -9.58 -3.62
CA HIS A 224 3.68 -8.52 -4.10
C HIS A 224 3.41 -8.65 -5.60
N ASP A 225 4.44 -8.70 -6.43
CA ASP A 225 4.31 -8.62 -7.89
C ASP A 225 3.60 -9.86 -8.47
N SER A 226 3.87 -11.05 -7.92
CA SER A 226 3.23 -12.30 -8.34
C SER A 226 1.75 -12.36 -7.90
N THR A 227 1.45 -12.13 -6.63
CA THR A 227 0.06 -12.26 -6.14
C THR A 227 -0.86 -11.17 -6.66
N THR A 228 -0.35 -9.95 -6.87
CA THR A 228 -1.15 -8.84 -7.42
C THR A 228 -1.27 -8.87 -8.95
N LEU A 229 -0.52 -9.74 -9.62
CA LEU A 229 -0.36 -9.80 -11.09
C LEU A 229 0.21 -8.50 -11.68
N ALA A 230 1.11 -7.85 -10.94
CA ALA A 230 1.66 -6.54 -11.27
C ALA A 230 2.35 -6.48 -12.62
N LEU A 231 3.12 -7.52 -12.94
CA LEU A 231 3.97 -7.60 -14.11
C LEU A 231 3.34 -8.43 -15.25
N MET A 232 2.09 -8.86 -15.10
CA MET A 232 1.44 -9.72 -16.10
C MET A 232 1.23 -8.97 -17.43
N ASP A 233 1.51 -9.65 -18.54
CA ASP A 233 1.52 -9.12 -19.90
C ASP A 233 0.20 -8.46 -20.35
N ARG A 234 0.33 -7.54 -21.31
CA ARG A 234 -0.81 -6.82 -21.91
C ARG A 234 -1.74 -7.71 -22.75
N GLY A 235 -1.28 -8.90 -23.16
CA GLY A 235 -2.05 -9.86 -23.96
C GLY A 235 -3.11 -10.63 -23.17
N VAL A 236 -3.05 -10.60 -21.83
CA VAL A 236 -4.04 -11.26 -20.97
C VAL A 236 -5.13 -10.27 -20.59
N LYS A 237 -6.38 -10.63 -20.82
CA LYS A 237 -7.54 -9.80 -20.46
C LYS A 237 -7.69 -9.74 -18.93
N THR A 238 -7.07 -8.74 -18.32
CA THR A 238 -7.19 -8.42 -16.89
C THR A 238 -7.93 -7.10 -16.68
N TYR A 239 -8.61 -6.93 -15.55
CA TYR A 239 -9.13 -5.64 -15.11
C TYR A 239 -8.56 -5.27 -13.73
N LEU A 240 -8.39 -3.97 -13.48
CA LEU A 240 -7.93 -3.48 -12.18
C LEU A 240 -9.08 -3.54 -11.16
N ALA A 241 -8.83 -4.24 -10.06
CA ALA A 241 -9.77 -4.43 -8.95
C ALA A 241 -9.18 -4.00 -7.60
#